data_AF-A0A2G6PJ19-F1
#
_entry.id   AF-A0A2G6PJ19-F1
#
_cell.length_a   1.000
_cell.length_b   1.000
_cell.length_c   1.000
_cell.angle_alpha   90.00
_cell.angle_beta   90.00
_cell.angle_gamma   90.00
#
_symmetry.space_group_name_H-M   'P 1'
#
loop_
_entity.id
_entity.type
_entity.pdbx_description
1 polymer ?
#
loop_
_entity_poly.entity_id
_entity_poly.type
_entity_poly.pdbx_seq_one_letter_code
_entity_poly.pdbx_strand_id
1 'polypeptide(L)'
;MKVYLESRDSSAKNFWEVEVIGRVQTLRYGMAGCEGREKVKEFESEEAAVKDAEKRVAAKRREGYTDAVNLMEEPDGGASTIDCGPIPGDKLALFTPERLRRTSGFRASYWKRKVGELLRGTVYLNSTRLEPREDPVWLVPQFEAMARWELPGVEKRVDRNAEGHVVAIRYLVNGLEILVLERLDFLGNGWIDGRIRPFFTPEDEVGLPFGRKRDIVGGTHSFLSKYLAFCVEHLERVEDEATRSSKDAKVRSVAESGIGVVVQNLMEGTGYTHRLKEGKSTVMLQIDLPQGHDTRYLELSMPHKSFLKRAGDVLPTVRVVEELLARVELPFLLGNRDGAPEWGVIFREQLLDLYLRLDTEEAMAAERARIISGQDALQEAFPEVMAGMGYEWSADLFCSYYASLYSKYRSESDVYPAVLHVQMPERKVLHLLFDYTSYPQALGLIQPTVELVAQAMADAPLPFKYKTPRG
;
A
#
# COMPACT_ATOMS: atom_id res chain seq x y z
N MET A 1 -26.57 18.00 -33.14
CA MET A 1 -26.12 18.45 -31.80
C MET A 1 -26.07 17.24 -30.88
N LYS A 2 -25.03 17.06 -30.05
CA LYS A 2 -24.97 15.99 -29.05
C LYS A 2 -24.34 16.49 -27.75
N VAL A 3 -24.93 16.18 -26.60
CA VAL A 3 -24.45 16.59 -25.28
C VAL A 3 -24.63 15.44 -24.29
N TYR A 4 -23.56 15.04 -23.60
CA TYR A 4 -23.55 14.01 -22.56
C TYR A 4 -23.16 14.63 -21.21
N LEU A 5 -23.96 14.35 -20.17
CA LEU A 5 -23.80 14.90 -18.83
C LEU A 5 -23.87 13.79 -17.77
N GLU A 6 -23.14 13.96 -16.66
CA GLU A 6 -23.19 13.05 -15.50
C GLU A 6 -23.55 13.77 -14.19
N SER A 7 -24.26 13.07 -13.29
CA SER A 7 -24.65 13.55 -11.96
C SER A 7 -23.45 13.55 -10.99
N ARG A 8 -23.31 14.64 -10.21
CA ARG A 8 -22.20 14.81 -9.26
C ARG A 8 -22.46 14.26 -7.84
N ASP A 9 -23.72 14.11 -7.45
CA ASP A 9 -24.12 13.97 -6.02
C ASP A 9 -24.80 12.64 -5.65
N SER A 10 -25.12 11.77 -6.60
CA SER A 10 -25.82 10.53 -6.29
C SER A 10 -24.84 9.37 -6.05
N SER A 11 -25.05 8.60 -4.97
CA SER A 11 -24.33 7.35 -4.69
C SER A 11 -24.36 6.35 -5.85
N ALA A 12 -25.36 6.48 -6.74
CA ALA A 12 -25.38 5.91 -8.08
C ALA A 12 -25.06 6.99 -9.12
N LYS A 13 -23.95 6.85 -9.86
CA LYS A 13 -23.60 7.76 -10.95
C LYS A 13 -24.60 7.62 -12.09
N ASN A 14 -25.40 8.63 -12.34
CA ASN A 14 -26.38 8.64 -13.44
C ASN A 14 -25.88 9.50 -14.60
N PHE A 15 -26.16 9.07 -15.83
CA PHE A 15 -25.89 9.82 -17.05
C PHE A 15 -27.18 10.32 -17.70
N TRP A 16 -27.04 11.40 -18.45
CA TRP A 16 -28.09 11.94 -19.30
C TRP A 16 -27.46 12.47 -20.59
N GLU A 17 -28.03 12.10 -21.72
CA GLU A 17 -27.56 12.45 -23.05
C GLU A 17 -28.72 12.95 -23.89
N VAL A 18 -28.44 13.96 -24.72
CA VAL A 18 -29.33 14.39 -25.80
C VAL A 18 -28.57 14.41 -27.11
N GLU A 19 -29.17 13.83 -28.14
CA GLU A 19 -28.72 13.91 -29.51
C GLU A 19 -29.84 14.47 -30.38
N VAL A 20 -29.50 15.36 -31.31
CA VAL A 20 -30.43 15.91 -32.31
C VAL A 20 -29.81 15.70 -33.68
N ILE A 21 -30.54 14.97 -34.53
CA ILE A 21 -30.22 14.71 -35.93
C ILE A 21 -31.42 15.18 -36.76
N GLY A 22 -31.24 16.29 -37.49
CA GLY A 22 -32.34 16.94 -38.22
C GLY A 22 -33.49 17.32 -37.28
N ARG A 23 -34.69 16.78 -37.54
CA ARG A 23 -35.92 17.07 -36.76
C ARG A 23 -36.14 16.12 -35.59
N VAL A 24 -35.24 15.16 -35.38
CA VAL A 24 -35.40 14.10 -34.39
C VAL A 24 -34.47 14.35 -33.21
N GLN A 25 -35.04 14.38 -32.02
CA GLN A 25 -34.32 14.43 -30.75
C GLN A 25 -34.38 13.06 -30.07
N THR A 26 -33.23 12.54 -29.70
CA THR A 26 -33.08 11.31 -28.92
C THR A 26 -32.53 11.66 -27.55
N LEU A 27 -33.24 11.27 -26.50
CA LEU A 27 -32.81 11.41 -25.11
C LEU A 27 -32.43 10.05 -24.55
N ARG A 28 -31.25 9.93 -23.97
CA ARG A 28 -30.79 8.71 -23.32
C ARG A 28 -30.42 8.99 -21.87
N TYR A 29 -30.88 8.16 -20.95
CA TYR A 29 -30.61 8.37 -19.53
C TYR A 29 -30.61 7.07 -18.75
N GLY A 30 -29.78 6.99 -17.72
CA GLY A 30 -29.65 5.78 -16.91
C GLY A 30 -28.48 5.85 -15.95
N MET A 31 -28.10 4.70 -15.40
CA MET A 31 -26.87 4.58 -14.63
C MET A 31 -25.67 4.62 -15.58
N ALA A 32 -24.66 5.43 -15.26
CA ALA A 32 -23.46 5.60 -16.08
C ALA A 32 -22.76 4.25 -16.30
N GLY A 33 -22.48 3.90 -17.56
CA GLY A 33 -21.90 2.61 -17.95
C GLY A 33 -22.91 1.48 -18.25
N CYS A 34 -24.20 1.79 -18.34
CA CYS A 34 -25.26 0.89 -18.87
C CYS A 34 -25.87 1.49 -20.14
N GLU A 35 -26.57 0.67 -20.96
CA GLU A 35 -27.26 1.16 -22.17
C GLU A 35 -28.28 2.27 -21.89
N GLY A 36 -28.89 2.26 -20.70
CA GLY A 36 -29.87 3.24 -20.26
C GLY A 36 -31.25 3.04 -20.90
N ARG A 37 -32.10 4.08 -20.81
CA ARG A 37 -33.40 4.15 -21.47
C ARG A 37 -33.36 5.25 -22.52
N GLU A 38 -33.96 4.98 -23.67
CA GLU A 38 -34.04 5.92 -24.78
C GLU A 38 -35.46 6.47 -24.93
N LYS A 39 -35.55 7.75 -25.30
CA LYS A 39 -36.80 8.41 -25.69
C LYS A 39 -36.57 9.28 -26.92
N VAL A 40 -37.25 8.94 -28.01
CA VAL A 40 -37.20 9.69 -29.27
C VAL A 40 -38.40 10.63 -29.36
N LYS A 41 -38.17 11.84 -29.87
CA LYS A 41 -39.19 12.86 -30.12
C LYS A 41 -38.89 13.58 -31.43
N GLU A 42 -39.88 13.63 -32.32
CA GLU A 42 -39.80 14.36 -33.58
C GLU A 42 -40.44 15.75 -33.45
N PHE A 43 -39.89 16.72 -34.18
CA PHE A 43 -40.29 18.13 -34.17
C PHE A 43 -40.63 18.62 -35.58
N GLU A 44 -41.33 19.76 -35.64
CA GLU A 44 -41.76 20.37 -36.91
C GLU A 44 -40.57 20.91 -37.73
N SER A 45 -39.48 21.31 -37.07
CA SER A 45 -38.25 21.77 -37.71
C SER A 45 -37.01 21.41 -36.88
N GLU A 46 -35.84 21.46 -37.51
CA GLU A 46 -34.55 21.20 -36.85
C GLU A 46 -34.25 22.27 -35.80
N GLU A 47 -34.55 23.54 -36.09
CA GLU A 47 -34.38 24.65 -35.16
C GLU A 47 -35.24 24.47 -33.90
N ALA A 48 -36.45 23.92 -34.05
CA ALA A 48 -37.32 23.60 -32.92
C ALA A 48 -36.74 22.46 -32.05
N ALA A 49 -36.14 21.44 -32.67
CA ALA A 49 -35.51 20.32 -31.98
C ALA A 49 -34.25 20.76 -31.19
N VAL A 50 -33.41 21.61 -31.80
CA VAL A 50 -32.21 22.17 -31.16
C VAL A 50 -32.59 23.06 -29.98
N LYS A 51 -33.56 23.96 -30.15
CA LYS A 51 -34.01 24.87 -29.08
C LYS A 51 -34.58 24.11 -27.87
N ASP A 52 -35.30 23.02 -28.09
CA ASP A 52 -35.78 22.15 -27.00
C ASP A 52 -34.61 21.41 -26.31
N ALA A 53 -33.63 20.92 -27.09
CA ALA A 53 -32.46 20.24 -26.55
C ALA A 53 -31.61 21.17 -25.66
N GLU A 54 -31.33 22.40 -26.12
CA GLU A 54 -30.59 23.40 -25.35
C GLU A 54 -31.29 23.77 -24.04
N LYS A 55 -32.63 23.91 -24.07
CA LYS A 55 -33.43 24.16 -22.87
C LYS A 55 -33.28 23.04 -21.85
N ARG A 56 -33.27 21.78 -22.31
CA ARG A 56 -33.09 20.59 -21.44
C ARG A 56 -31.68 20.51 -20.88
N VAL A 57 -30.66 20.77 -21.69
CA VAL A 57 -29.26 20.84 -21.24
C VAL A 57 -29.09 21.89 -20.14
N ALA A 58 -29.63 23.09 -20.34
CA ALA A 58 -29.58 24.16 -19.36
C ALA A 58 -30.35 23.84 -18.06
N ALA A 59 -31.41 23.04 -18.14
CA ALA A 59 -32.11 22.54 -16.95
C ALA A 59 -31.26 21.50 -16.20
N LYS A 60 -30.69 20.52 -16.92
CA LYS A 60 -29.86 19.46 -16.32
C LYS A 60 -28.58 19.99 -15.66
N ARG A 61 -27.92 20.98 -16.27
CA ARG A 61 -26.78 21.66 -15.65
C ARG A 61 -27.15 22.37 -14.34
N ARG A 62 -28.37 22.95 -14.25
CA ARG A 62 -28.88 23.54 -13.00
C ARG A 62 -29.21 22.50 -11.93
N GLU A 63 -29.57 21.28 -12.33
CA GLU A 63 -29.79 20.14 -11.44
C GLU A 63 -28.47 19.47 -10.99
N GLY A 64 -27.30 20.06 -11.31
CA GLY A 64 -26.00 19.58 -10.85
C GLY A 64 -25.32 18.57 -11.78
N TYR A 65 -25.83 18.37 -13.00
CA TYR A 65 -25.14 17.57 -14.02
C TYR A 65 -24.01 18.36 -14.67
N THR A 66 -22.87 17.71 -14.90
CA THR A 66 -21.69 18.34 -15.53
C THR A 66 -21.36 17.67 -16.86
N ASP A 67 -20.81 18.46 -17.79
CA ASP A 67 -20.31 17.95 -19.08
C ASP A 67 -19.26 16.85 -18.85
N ALA A 68 -19.46 15.71 -19.51
CA ALA A 68 -18.60 14.54 -19.41
C ALA A 68 -18.39 13.93 -20.80
N VAL A 69 -17.39 13.05 -20.93
CA VAL A 69 -17.14 12.30 -22.16
C VAL A 69 -17.86 10.96 -22.05
N ASN A 70 -18.73 10.65 -23.02
CA ASN A 70 -19.36 9.34 -23.09
C ASN A 70 -18.31 8.27 -23.47
N LEU A 71 -17.88 7.48 -22.50
CA LEU A 71 -16.88 6.42 -22.69
C LEU A 71 -17.44 5.16 -23.39
N MET A 72 -18.73 5.15 -23.76
CA MET A 72 -19.39 4.07 -24.50
C MET A 72 -19.70 4.43 -25.97
N GLU A 73 -19.38 5.64 -26.44
CA GLU A 73 -19.42 5.94 -27.87
C GLU A 73 -18.25 5.25 -28.58
N GLU A 74 -18.55 4.55 -29.68
CA GLU A 74 -17.50 4.13 -30.60
C GLU A 74 -16.82 5.39 -31.17
N PRO A 75 -15.48 5.53 -31.07
CA PRO A 75 -14.80 6.50 -31.89
C PRO A 75 -14.99 6.08 -33.35
N ASP A 76 -15.31 7.06 -34.19
CA ASP A 76 -15.44 6.97 -35.64
C ASP A 76 -14.39 5.99 -36.20
N GLY A 77 -14.84 4.96 -36.92
CA GLY A 77 -14.22 3.64 -37.09
C GLY A 77 -12.85 3.61 -37.80
N GLY A 78 -11.84 4.23 -37.21
CA GLY A 78 -10.43 4.18 -37.61
C GLY A 78 -9.54 3.65 -36.49
N ALA A 79 -8.45 2.96 -36.86
CA ALA A 79 -7.42 2.56 -35.92
C ALA A 79 -6.83 3.81 -35.21
N SER A 80 -6.83 3.82 -33.88
CA SER A 80 -6.22 4.93 -33.12
C SER A 80 -4.79 4.56 -32.73
N THR A 81 -3.81 5.36 -33.15
CA THR A 81 -2.42 5.17 -32.75
C THR A 81 -2.20 5.66 -31.32
N ILE A 82 -1.62 4.82 -30.46
CA ILE A 82 -1.22 5.21 -29.11
C ILE A 82 0.07 6.02 -29.21
N ASP A 83 0.08 7.21 -28.59
CA ASP A 83 1.31 7.99 -28.43
C ASP A 83 2.20 7.33 -27.37
N CYS A 84 3.21 6.59 -27.81
CA CYS A 84 4.19 5.92 -26.95
C CYS A 84 5.45 6.77 -26.67
N GLY A 85 5.50 8.00 -27.16
CA GLY A 85 6.74 8.79 -27.21
C GLY A 85 7.79 8.20 -28.17
N PRO A 86 8.92 8.90 -28.37
CA PRO A 86 9.98 8.43 -29.27
C PRO A 86 10.71 7.24 -28.66
N ILE A 87 10.70 6.11 -29.38
CA ILE A 87 11.49 4.93 -29.03
C ILE A 87 12.60 4.85 -30.07
N PRO A 88 13.85 5.16 -29.68
CA PRO A 88 14.97 5.10 -30.61
C PRO A 88 15.11 3.67 -31.18
N GLY A 89 15.18 3.55 -32.51
CA GLY A 89 15.18 2.24 -33.20
C GLY A 89 16.35 1.33 -32.78
N ASP A 90 17.46 1.90 -32.33
CA ASP A 90 18.59 1.20 -31.74
C ASP A 90 18.24 0.47 -30.42
N LYS A 91 17.26 0.99 -29.66
CA LYS A 91 16.83 0.38 -28.40
C LYS A 91 15.89 -0.82 -28.59
N LEU A 92 15.26 -0.96 -29.75
CA LEU A 92 14.48 -2.17 -30.08
C LEU A 92 15.38 -3.41 -30.21
N ALA A 93 16.68 -3.24 -30.49
CA ALA A 93 17.63 -4.34 -30.51
C ALA A 93 17.87 -4.99 -29.13
N LEU A 94 17.44 -4.35 -28.04
CA LEU A 94 17.52 -4.92 -26.69
C LEU A 94 16.55 -6.09 -26.49
N PHE A 95 15.48 -6.19 -27.29
CA PHE A 95 14.50 -7.27 -27.24
C PHE A 95 15.06 -8.50 -27.95
N THR A 96 15.80 -9.30 -27.17
CA THR A 96 16.42 -10.56 -27.60
C THR A 96 15.81 -11.74 -26.84
N PRO A 97 15.81 -12.96 -27.41
CA PRO A 97 15.31 -14.15 -26.73
C PRO A 97 15.98 -14.37 -25.36
N GLU A 98 17.26 -14.04 -25.23
CA GLU A 98 18.03 -14.20 -23.99
C GLU A 98 17.56 -13.24 -22.89
N ARG A 99 17.28 -11.98 -23.22
CA ARG A 99 16.85 -10.95 -22.25
C ARG A 99 15.37 -11.05 -21.90
N LEU A 100 14.55 -11.51 -22.84
CA LEU A 100 13.12 -11.79 -22.63
C LEU A 100 12.86 -13.22 -22.14
N ARG A 101 13.91 -14.05 -22.03
CA ARG A 101 13.78 -15.43 -21.55
C ARG A 101 13.02 -15.42 -20.23
N ARG A 102 12.06 -16.34 -20.10
CA ARG A 102 11.26 -16.50 -18.88
C ARG A 102 12.16 -16.42 -17.66
N THR A 103 11.88 -15.42 -16.85
CA THR A 103 12.74 -15.10 -15.73
C THR A 103 12.35 -15.96 -14.54
N SER A 104 13.35 -16.46 -13.82
CA SER A 104 13.17 -17.13 -12.53
C SER A 104 13.99 -16.41 -11.46
N GLY A 105 13.67 -16.66 -10.19
CA GLY A 105 14.37 -16.05 -9.07
C GLY A 105 14.33 -14.51 -9.10
N PHE A 106 15.49 -13.88 -8.94
CA PHE A 106 15.61 -12.42 -8.80
C PHE A 106 14.94 -11.63 -9.94
N ARG A 107 15.17 -12.03 -11.19
CA ARG A 107 14.67 -11.29 -12.36
C ARG A 107 13.14 -11.28 -12.41
N ALA A 108 12.49 -12.39 -12.06
CA ALA A 108 11.02 -12.45 -11.99
C ALA A 108 10.47 -11.52 -10.90
N SER A 109 11.06 -11.55 -9.71
CA SER A 109 10.67 -10.66 -8.61
C SER A 109 10.92 -9.19 -8.95
N TYR A 110 12.01 -8.88 -9.66
CA TYR A 110 12.33 -7.54 -10.13
C TYR A 110 11.23 -7.00 -11.05
N TRP A 111 10.91 -7.75 -12.10
CA TRP A 111 9.92 -7.36 -13.08
C TRP A 111 8.51 -7.25 -12.48
N LYS A 112 8.08 -8.22 -11.67
CA LYS A 112 6.79 -8.16 -10.95
C LYS A 112 6.65 -6.89 -10.13
N ARG A 113 7.70 -6.53 -9.38
CA ARG A 113 7.71 -5.30 -8.58
C ARG A 113 7.63 -4.05 -9.46
N LYS A 114 8.45 -3.97 -10.51
CA LYS A 114 8.55 -2.79 -11.37
C LYS A 114 7.31 -2.58 -12.25
N VAL A 115 6.76 -3.64 -12.83
CA VAL A 115 5.47 -3.54 -13.53
C VAL A 115 4.34 -3.24 -12.55
N GLY A 116 4.36 -3.80 -11.33
CA GLY A 116 3.41 -3.43 -10.30
C GLY A 116 3.45 -1.94 -9.94
N GLU A 117 4.64 -1.32 -9.90
CA GLU A 117 4.81 0.14 -9.74
C GLU A 117 4.20 0.90 -10.93
N LEU A 118 4.44 0.45 -12.16
CA LEU A 118 3.87 1.05 -13.37
C LEU A 118 2.33 0.96 -13.38
N LEU A 119 1.78 -0.23 -13.12
CA LEU A 119 0.33 -0.46 -13.07
C LEU A 119 -0.34 0.38 -11.99
N ARG A 120 0.30 0.57 -10.82
CA ARG A 120 -0.22 1.48 -9.79
C ARG A 120 -0.41 2.90 -10.31
N GLY A 121 0.53 3.39 -11.12
CA GLY A 121 0.47 4.73 -11.70
C GLY A 121 -0.40 4.86 -12.96
N THR A 122 -0.86 3.75 -13.55
CA THR A 122 -1.63 3.76 -14.81
C THR A 122 -2.98 3.08 -14.68
N VAL A 123 -2.99 1.76 -14.52
CA VAL A 123 -4.20 0.91 -14.51
C VAL A 123 -4.95 1.02 -13.18
N TYR A 124 -4.26 1.19 -12.05
CA TYR A 124 -4.87 1.21 -10.72
C TYR A 124 -5.05 2.62 -10.14
N LEU A 125 -4.46 3.65 -10.75
CA LEU A 125 -4.58 5.06 -10.33
C LEU A 125 -4.37 5.27 -8.82
N ASN A 126 -3.30 4.68 -8.27
CA ASN A 126 -2.94 4.66 -6.85
C ASN A 126 -3.97 4.01 -5.91
N SER A 127 -4.96 3.29 -6.44
CA SER A 127 -5.87 2.50 -5.63
C SER A 127 -5.24 1.19 -5.18
N THR A 128 -5.51 0.80 -3.94
CA THR A 128 -5.16 -0.50 -3.36
C THR A 128 -6.20 -1.59 -3.65
N ARG A 129 -7.41 -1.20 -4.11
CA ARG A 129 -8.50 -2.15 -4.38
C ARG A 129 -8.45 -2.63 -5.83
N LEU A 130 -8.11 -3.89 -6.00
CA LEU A 130 -8.38 -4.70 -7.19
C LEU A 130 -9.78 -5.28 -6.97
N GLU A 131 -10.82 -4.78 -7.66
CA GLU A 131 -12.16 -5.38 -7.58
C GLU A 131 -12.34 -6.33 -8.78
N PRO A 132 -12.38 -7.66 -8.57
CA PRO A 132 -12.50 -8.60 -9.68
C PRO A 132 -13.92 -9.13 -9.75
N ARG A 133 -14.88 -8.40 -10.34
CA ARG A 133 -16.28 -8.90 -10.43
C ARG A 133 -17.04 -8.32 -11.61
N GLU A 134 -16.71 -8.72 -12.83
CA GLU A 134 -17.53 -8.31 -13.99
C GLU A 134 -17.80 -9.47 -14.94
N ASP A 135 -18.92 -9.34 -15.66
CA ASP A 135 -19.45 -10.34 -16.58
C ASP A 135 -18.58 -10.46 -17.86
N PRO A 136 -18.29 -11.67 -18.35
CA PRO A 136 -17.74 -11.94 -19.70
C PRO A 136 -18.20 -10.99 -20.79
N VAL A 137 -19.52 -10.82 -20.88
CA VAL A 137 -20.21 -10.07 -21.92
C VAL A 137 -19.85 -8.60 -21.80
N TRP A 138 -19.64 -8.12 -20.58
CA TRP A 138 -19.25 -6.73 -20.35
C TRP A 138 -17.87 -6.44 -20.90
N LEU A 139 -16.91 -7.38 -20.86
CA LEU A 139 -15.51 -7.21 -21.31
C LEU A 139 -15.33 -7.23 -22.85
N VAL A 140 -16.31 -7.76 -23.59
CA VAL A 140 -16.28 -7.86 -25.06
C VAL A 140 -16.01 -6.48 -25.71
N PRO A 141 -16.83 -5.43 -25.48
CA PRO A 141 -16.64 -4.14 -26.15
C PRO A 141 -15.32 -3.46 -25.81
N GLN A 142 -14.77 -3.62 -24.60
CA GLN A 142 -13.50 -3.00 -24.23
C GLN A 142 -12.34 -3.69 -24.94
N PHE A 143 -12.36 -5.03 -25.06
CA PHE A 143 -11.34 -5.75 -25.82
C PHE A 143 -11.41 -5.45 -27.32
N GLU A 144 -12.62 -5.27 -27.89
CA GLU A 144 -12.76 -4.79 -29.27
C GLU A 144 -12.19 -3.39 -29.45
N ALA A 145 -12.44 -2.47 -28.50
CA ALA A 145 -11.86 -1.14 -28.52
C ALA A 145 -10.32 -1.19 -28.41
N MET A 146 -9.78 -2.00 -27.50
CA MET A 146 -8.33 -2.20 -27.32
C MET A 146 -7.69 -2.78 -28.59
N ALA A 147 -8.37 -3.69 -29.28
CA ALA A 147 -7.85 -4.33 -30.49
C ALA A 147 -7.71 -3.35 -31.67
N ARG A 148 -8.37 -2.19 -31.63
CA ARG A 148 -8.23 -1.12 -32.64
C ARG A 148 -7.00 -0.24 -32.41
N TRP A 149 -6.32 -0.35 -31.27
CA TRP A 149 -5.16 0.46 -30.95
C TRP A 149 -3.90 -0.03 -31.66
N GLU A 150 -3.11 0.89 -32.20
CA GLU A 150 -1.81 0.59 -32.80
C GLU A 150 -0.68 1.18 -31.96
N LEU A 151 0.38 0.39 -31.74
CA LEU A 151 1.58 0.84 -31.05
C LEU A 151 2.70 0.99 -32.09
N PRO A 152 3.26 2.20 -32.30
CA PRO A 152 4.32 2.41 -33.27
C PRO A 152 5.53 1.50 -33.02
N GLY A 153 5.98 0.78 -34.06
CA GLY A 153 7.14 -0.10 -33.99
C GLY A 153 6.92 -1.43 -33.27
N VAL A 154 5.66 -1.77 -32.96
CA VAL A 154 5.27 -3.02 -32.29
C VAL A 154 4.31 -3.80 -33.19
N GLU A 155 4.63 -5.06 -33.48
CA GLU A 155 3.71 -5.95 -34.17
C GLU A 155 2.55 -6.33 -33.23
N LYS A 156 1.32 -6.29 -33.72
CA LYS A 156 0.13 -6.67 -32.96
C LYS A 156 -0.56 -7.88 -33.61
N ARG A 157 -0.95 -8.86 -32.79
CA ARG A 157 -1.80 -9.99 -33.19
C ARG A 157 -3.05 -10.03 -32.32
N VAL A 158 -4.19 -10.31 -32.93
CA VAL A 158 -5.49 -10.34 -32.26
C VAL A 158 -6.10 -11.72 -32.44
N ASP A 159 -6.26 -12.45 -31.34
CA ASP A 159 -6.89 -13.77 -31.32
C ASP A 159 -8.38 -13.60 -31.05
N ARG A 160 -9.22 -14.30 -31.82
CA ARG A 160 -10.69 -14.27 -31.71
C ARG A 160 -11.24 -15.67 -31.45
N ASN A 161 -12.33 -15.77 -30.69
CA ASN A 161 -13.03 -17.03 -30.43
C ASN A 161 -13.96 -17.43 -31.59
N ALA A 162 -14.71 -18.53 -31.44
CA ALA A 162 -15.62 -19.05 -32.47
C ALA A 162 -16.78 -18.08 -32.79
N GLU A 163 -17.19 -17.27 -31.82
CA GLU A 163 -18.21 -16.23 -31.97
C GLU A 163 -17.64 -14.93 -32.59
N GLY A 164 -16.32 -14.90 -32.87
CA GLY A 164 -15.64 -13.78 -33.48
C GLY A 164 -15.21 -12.69 -32.51
N HIS A 165 -15.39 -12.85 -31.20
CA HIS A 165 -14.99 -11.87 -30.19
C HIS A 165 -13.49 -11.95 -29.89
N VAL A 166 -12.85 -10.80 -29.63
CA VAL A 166 -11.44 -10.75 -29.19
C VAL A 166 -11.25 -11.45 -27.83
N VAL A 167 -10.34 -12.42 -27.79
CA VAL A 167 -9.93 -13.14 -26.56
C VAL A 167 -8.49 -12.86 -26.16
N ALA A 168 -7.63 -12.45 -27.09
CA ALA A 168 -6.29 -11.99 -26.73
C ALA A 168 -5.78 -10.93 -27.70
N ILE A 169 -5.00 -9.99 -27.18
CA ILE A 169 -4.24 -9.01 -27.96
C ILE A 169 -2.77 -9.16 -27.56
N ARG A 170 -1.96 -9.62 -28.51
CA ARG A 170 -0.52 -9.89 -28.33
C ARG A 170 0.29 -8.80 -28.98
N TYR A 171 1.23 -8.25 -28.23
CA TYR A 171 2.18 -7.25 -28.69
C TYR A 171 3.57 -7.88 -28.79
N LEU A 172 4.20 -7.75 -29.95
CA LEU A 172 5.47 -8.35 -30.28
C LEU A 172 6.50 -7.31 -30.73
N VAL A 173 7.74 -7.49 -30.30
CA VAL A 173 8.90 -6.71 -30.76
C VAL A 173 9.94 -7.70 -31.27
N ASN A 174 10.43 -7.52 -32.50
CA ASN A 174 11.32 -8.48 -33.19
C ASN A 174 10.76 -9.92 -33.22
N GLY A 175 9.43 -10.06 -33.34
CA GLY A 175 8.75 -11.36 -33.30
C GLY A 175 8.68 -12.02 -31.91
N LEU A 176 9.12 -11.33 -30.85
CA LEU A 176 9.06 -11.81 -29.47
C LEU A 176 7.89 -11.17 -28.74
N GLU A 177 7.03 -11.98 -28.13
CA GLU A 177 5.89 -11.52 -27.34
C GLU A 177 6.35 -10.79 -26.08
N ILE A 178 5.99 -9.51 -25.96
CA ILE A 178 6.36 -8.66 -24.82
C ILE A 178 5.20 -8.45 -23.85
N LEU A 179 3.97 -8.60 -24.32
CA LEU A 179 2.74 -8.38 -23.57
C LEU A 179 1.56 -9.08 -24.25
N VAL A 180 0.71 -9.70 -23.44
CA VAL A 180 -0.62 -10.18 -23.85
C VAL A 180 -1.68 -9.54 -22.96
N LEU A 181 -2.73 -9.02 -23.58
CA LEU A 181 -4.00 -8.72 -22.91
C LEU A 181 -4.93 -9.89 -23.20
N GLU A 182 -5.30 -10.68 -22.18
CA GLU A 182 -6.13 -11.88 -22.32
C GLU A 182 -7.50 -11.67 -21.68
N ARG A 183 -8.54 -12.13 -22.36
CA ARG A 183 -9.90 -12.30 -21.85
C ARG A 183 -10.16 -13.80 -21.72
N LEU A 184 -10.38 -14.27 -20.49
CA LEU A 184 -10.58 -15.69 -20.20
C LEU A 184 -12.07 -16.06 -20.19
N ASP A 185 -12.57 -16.54 -21.33
CA ASP A 185 -14.01 -16.83 -21.54
C ASP A 185 -14.60 -17.98 -20.68
N PHE A 186 -13.76 -18.78 -20.01
CA PHE A 186 -14.21 -19.99 -19.31
C PHE A 186 -13.46 -20.26 -18.00
N LEU A 187 -14.09 -19.94 -16.86
CA LEU A 187 -13.84 -20.59 -15.59
C LEU A 187 -15.19 -21.02 -14.99
N GLY A 188 -15.36 -22.32 -14.73
CA GLY A 188 -16.62 -22.96 -14.32
C GLY A 188 -17.20 -22.54 -12.96
N ASN A 189 -16.70 -21.45 -12.40
CA ASN A 189 -17.17 -20.82 -11.18
C ASN A 189 -17.96 -19.51 -11.44
N GLY A 190 -18.13 -19.08 -12.71
CA GLY A 190 -18.91 -17.90 -13.08
C GLY A 190 -18.17 -16.57 -12.94
N TRP A 191 -16.84 -16.59 -12.88
CA TRP A 191 -15.99 -15.40 -12.75
C TRP A 191 -15.10 -15.28 -13.98
N ILE A 192 -15.04 -14.10 -14.60
CA ILE A 192 -14.05 -13.79 -15.62
C ILE A 192 -13.03 -12.81 -15.11
N ASP A 193 -11.78 -13.14 -15.43
CA ASP A 193 -10.57 -12.48 -15.00
C ASP A 193 -9.80 -12.08 -16.26
N GLY A 194 -10.02 -10.85 -16.73
CA GLY A 194 -9.17 -10.28 -17.77
C GLY A 194 -7.76 -10.09 -17.22
N ARG A 195 -6.73 -10.46 -17.99
CA ARG A 195 -5.33 -10.49 -17.54
C ARG A 195 -4.41 -9.68 -18.43
N ILE A 196 -3.57 -8.90 -17.79
CA ILE A 196 -2.38 -8.27 -18.36
C ILE A 196 -1.21 -9.23 -18.09
N ARG A 197 -0.63 -9.79 -19.16
CA ARG A 197 0.47 -10.75 -19.09
C ARG A 197 1.73 -10.21 -19.77
N PRO A 198 2.59 -9.53 -19.03
CA PRO A 198 3.94 -9.25 -19.47
C PRO A 198 4.74 -10.53 -19.80
N PHE A 199 5.77 -10.42 -20.64
CA PHE A 199 6.63 -11.54 -21.06
C PHE A 199 7.29 -12.35 -19.92
N PHE A 200 7.43 -11.77 -18.74
CA PHE A 200 8.03 -12.44 -17.58
C PHE A 200 7.02 -13.23 -16.74
N THR A 201 5.73 -13.14 -17.04
CA THR A 201 4.68 -13.89 -16.33
C THR A 201 4.67 -15.34 -16.82
N PRO A 202 4.88 -16.35 -15.94
CA PRO A 202 4.77 -17.76 -16.29
C PRO A 202 3.42 -18.13 -16.91
N GLU A 203 3.38 -19.20 -17.72
CA GLU A 203 2.14 -19.67 -18.38
C GLU A 203 1.08 -20.13 -17.37
N ASP A 204 1.54 -20.76 -16.29
CA ASP A 204 0.76 -21.31 -15.19
C ASP A 204 0.40 -20.27 -14.12
N GLU A 205 1.00 -19.07 -14.16
CA GLU A 205 0.67 -18.01 -13.23
C GLU A 205 -0.53 -17.19 -13.71
N VAL A 206 -1.41 -16.86 -12.75
CA VAL A 206 -2.50 -15.90 -12.95
C VAL A 206 -1.89 -14.55 -13.31
N GLY A 207 -2.20 -14.05 -14.51
CA GLY A 207 -1.76 -12.75 -14.98
C GLY A 207 -2.22 -11.59 -14.08
N LEU A 208 -1.77 -10.37 -14.37
CA LEU A 208 -2.08 -9.21 -13.55
C LEU A 208 -3.48 -8.70 -13.89
N PRO A 209 -4.34 -8.39 -12.91
CA PRO A 209 -5.71 -8.00 -13.19
C PRO A 209 -5.77 -6.61 -13.82
N PHE A 210 -6.78 -6.39 -14.65
CA PHE A 210 -7.20 -5.04 -15.01
C PHE A 210 -7.74 -4.32 -13.75
N GLY A 211 -7.60 -3.00 -13.72
CA GLY A 211 -8.03 -2.18 -12.59
C GLY A 211 -9.56 -2.12 -12.45
N ARG A 212 -10.06 -1.01 -11.91
CA ARG A 212 -11.51 -0.81 -11.76
C ARG A 212 -12.18 -0.72 -13.14
N LYS A 213 -13.43 -1.20 -13.24
CA LYS A 213 -14.28 -1.17 -14.44
C LYS A 213 -14.16 0.11 -15.29
N ARG A 214 -14.37 1.26 -14.65
CA ARG A 214 -14.34 2.59 -15.29
C ARG A 214 -12.95 2.99 -15.83
N ASP A 215 -11.91 2.34 -15.33
CA ASP A 215 -10.50 2.67 -15.58
C ASP A 215 -9.85 1.63 -16.52
N ILE A 216 -10.54 0.57 -16.94
CA ILE A 216 -9.94 -0.50 -17.76
C ILE A 216 -9.42 0.03 -19.10
N VAL A 217 -10.26 0.73 -19.86
CA VAL A 217 -9.86 1.25 -21.18
C VAL A 217 -8.79 2.34 -21.03
N GLY A 218 -9.09 3.41 -20.27
CA GLY A 218 -8.17 4.54 -20.11
C GLY A 218 -6.86 4.18 -19.39
N GLY A 219 -6.94 3.35 -18.35
CA GLY A 219 -5.79 2.85 -17.60
C GLY A 219 -4.91 1.93 -18.44
N THR A 220 -5.49 1.04 -19.26
CA THR A 220 -4.74 0.18 -20.19
C THR A 220 -4.10 1.01 -21.29
N HIS A 221 -4.80 2.00 -21.84
CA HIS A 221 -4.21 2.92 -22.82
C HIS A 221 -3.00 3.66 -22.24
N SER A 222 -3.13 4.20 -21.01
CA SER A 222 -2.03 4.87 -20.28
C SER A 222 -0.88 3.93 -19.92
N PHE A 223 -1.17 2.64 -19.70
CA PHE A 223 -0.16 1.61 -19.50
C PHE A 223 0.61 1.33 -20.81
N LEU A 224 -0.10 1.08 -21.90
CA LEU A 224 0.50 0.78 -23.21
C LEU A 224 1.36 1.94 -23.73
N SER A 225 0.95 3.19 -23.51
CA SER A 225 1.76 4.36 -23.90
C SER A 225 3.11 4.44 -23.19
N LYS A 226 3.26 3.80 -22.02
CA LYS A 226 4.49 3.83 -21.22
C LYS A 226 5.27 2.52 -21.25
N TYR A 227 4.59 1.41 -21.54
CA TYR A 227 5.11 0.07 -21.31
C TYR A 227 6.38 -0.23 -22.10
N LEU A 228 6.44 0.17 -23.37
CA LEU A 228 7.61 -0.16 -24.20
C LEU A 228 8.87 0.61 -23.77
N ALA A 229 8.75 1.91 -23.50
CA ALA A 229 9.85 2.72 -22.95
C ALA A 229 10.29 2.19 -21.57
N PHE A 230 9.34 1.78 -20.74
CA PHE A 230 9.60 1.13 -19.45
C PHE A 230 10.39 -0.18 -19.63
N CYS A 231 10.00 -1.05 -20.57
CA CYS A 231 10.72 -2.30 -20.84
C CYS A 231 12.16 -2.03 -21.25
N VAL A 232 12.39 -1.07 -22.15
CA VAL A 232 13.73 -0.67 -22.58
C VAL A 232 14.60 -0.24 -21.40
N GLU A 233 14.11 0.67 -20.56
CA GLU A 233 14.83 1.16 -19.38
C GLU A 233 15.20 0.03 -18.41
N HIS A 234 14.27 -0.90 -18.18
CA HIS A 234 14.45 -1.96 -17.19
C HIS A 234 15.20 -3.18 -17.72
N LEU A 235 15.21 -3.43 -19.03
CA LEU A 235 16.03 -4.48 -19.66
C LEU A 235 17.53 -4.21 -19.53
N GLU A 236 17.93 -2.94 -19.42
CA GLU A 236 19.33 -2.57 -19.16
C GLU A 236 19.67 -2.72 -17.67
N ARG A 237 18.78 -2.23 -16.79
CA ARG A 237 19.03 -2.20 -15.34
C ARG A 237 18.96 -3.54 -14.65
N VAL A 238 18.13 -4.46 -15.15
CA VAL A 238 17.89 -5.75 -14.47
C VAL A 238 19.16 -6.59 -14.36
N GLU A 239 20.09 -6.50 -15.32
CA GLU A 239 21.35 -7.24 -15.30
C GLU A 239 22.34 -6.72 -14.26
N ASP A 240 22.45 -5.39 -14.15
CA ASP A 240 23.25 -4.74 -13.11
C ASP A 240 22.71 -5.06 -11.72
N GLU A 241 21.38 -5.01 -11.55
CA GLU A 241 20.72 -5.35 -10.29
C GLU A 241 20.84 -6.84 -9.94
N ALA A 242 20.74 -7.74 -10.93
CA ALA A 242 20.94 -9.17 -10.73
C ALA A 242 22.38 -9.49 -10.27
N THR A 243 23.36 -8.83 -10.88
CA THR A 243 24.77 -8.94 -10.49
C THR A 243 24.99 -8.46 -9.05
N ARG A 244 24.40 -7.32 -8.67
CA ARG A 244 24.43 -6.82 -7.29
C ARG A 244 23.75 -7.77 -6.31
N SER A 245 22.58 -8.29 -6.65
CA SER A 245 21.86 -9.26 -5.81
C SER A 245 22.63 -10.56 -5.62
N SER A 246 23.33 -11.05 -6.64
CA SER A 246 24.18 -12.24 -6.53
C SER A 246 25.37 -12.00 -5.59
N LYS A 247 26.03 -10.84 -5.69
CA LYS A 247 27.09 -10.43 -4.77
C LYS A 247 26.57 -10.36 -3.33
N ASP A 248 25.40 -9.76 -3.13
CA ASP A 248 24.78 -9.65 -1.81
C ASP A 248 24.37 -11.01 -1.23
N ALA A 249 23.89 -11.94 -2.07
CA ALA A 249 23.58 -13.31 -1.66
C ALA A 249 24.84 -14.09 -1.24
N LYS A 250 25.97 -13.90 -1.94
CA LYS A 250 27.26 -14.49 -1.54
C LYS A 250 27.73 -13.94 -0.19
N VAL A 251 27.67 -12.61 -0.01
CA VAL A 251 28.00 -11.99 1.28
C VAL A 251 27.11 -12.52 2.39
N ARG A 252 25.81 -12.67 2.12
CA ARG A 252 24.85 -13.25 3.06
C ARG A 252 25.20 -14.69 3.44
N SER A 253 25.46 -15.57 2.48
CA SER A 253 25.79 -16.97 2.75
C SER A 253 27.09 -17.12 3.57
N VAL A 254 28.10 -16.29 3.29
CA VAL A 254 29.32 -16.24 4.10
C VAL A 254 29.03 -15.70 5.50
N ALA A 255 28.17 -14.68 5.63
CA ALA A 255 27.78 -14.12 6.90
C ALA A 255 26.95 -15.10 7.74
N GLU A 256 25.99 -15.81 7.16
CA GLU A 256 25.13 -16.79 7.86
C GLU A 256 25.94 -17.90 8.53
N SER A 257 26.99 -18.40 7.88
CA SER A 257 27.85 -19.44 8.46
C SER A 257 28.76 -18.93 9.58
N GLY A 258 29.11 -17.63 9.59
CA GLY A 258 30.02 -17.04 10.58
C GLY A 258 29.35 -16.28 11.74
N ILE A 259 28.20 -15.64 11.48
CA ILE A 259 27.54 -14.75 12.46
C ILE A 259 27.14 -15.51 13.72
N GLY A 260 26.53 -16.69 13.58
CA GLY A 260 26.09 -17.49 14.73
C GLY A 260 27.23 -17.79 15.69
N VAL A 261 28.39 -18.23 15.17
CA VAL A 261 29.58 -18.54 15.96
C VAL A 261 30.16 -17.29 16.62
N VAL A 262 30.23 -16.18 15.90
CA VAL A 262 30.76 -14.92 16.45
C VAL A 262 29.86 -14.41 17.58
N VAL A 263 28.53 -14.43 17.40
CA VAL A 263 27.60 -14.04 18.46
C VAL A 263 27.69 -14.99 19.64
N GLN A 264 27.75 -16.30 19.40
CA GLN A 264 27.89 -17.28 20.48
C GLN A 264 29.14 -16.99 21.32
N ASN A 265 30.30 -16.80 20.68
CA ASN A 265 31.55 -16.48 21.38
C ASN A 265 31.51 -15.13 22.10
N LEU A 266 30.83 -14.14 21.51
CA LEU A 266 30.67 -12.80 22.09
C LEU A 266 29.78 -12.81 23.33
N MET A 267 28.76 -13.66 23.34
CA MET A 267 27.80 -13.77 24.43
C MET A 267 28.25 -14.81 25.48
N GLU A 268 29.23 -15.66 25.18
CA GLU A 268 29.76 -16.66 26.10
C GLU A 268 30.29 -16.00 27.38
N GLY A 269 29.94 -16.57 28.54
CA GLY A 269 30.35 -16.05 29.86
C GLY A 269 29.65 -14.76 30.32
N THR A 270 28.85 -14.11 29.48
CA THR A 270 28.13 -12.87 29.85
C THR A 270 26.89 -13.13 30.72
N GLY A 271 26.30 -14.33 30.63
CA GLY A 271 25.06 -14.68 31.31
C GLY A 271 23.77 -14.23 30.58
N TYR A 272 23.87 -13.50 29.47
CA TYR A 272 22.70 -13.09 28.69
C TYR A 272 22.12 -14.23 27.86
N THR A 273 20.79 -14.36 27.86
CA THR A 273 20.08 -15.14 26.85
C THR A 273 19.91 -14.30 25.59
N HIS A 274 20.09 -14.93 24.44
CA HIS A 274 20.02 -14.23 23.16
C HIS A 274 19.41 -15.09 22.06
N ARG A 275 18.90 -14.43 21.02
CA ARG A 275 18.33 -15.04 19.83
C ARG A 275 18.76 -14.26 18.60
N LEU A 276 18.95 -14.96 17.48
CA LEU A 276 19.19 -14.35 16.19
C LEU A 276 17.95 -14.50 15.32
N LYS A 277 17.52 -13.39 14.72
CA LYS A 277 16.47 -13.38 13.71
C LYS A 277 17.06 -12.92 12.38
N GLU A 278 17.07 -13.83 11.42
CA GLU A 278 17.62 -13.57 10.09
C GLU A 278 16.69 -12.72 9.24
N GLY A 279 17.28 -11.72 8.60
CA GLY A 279 16.65 -10.90 7.57
C GLY A 279 17.39 -11.02 6.24
N LYS A 280 16.85 -10.38 5.20
CA LYS A 280 17.41 -10.46 3.83
C LYS A 280 18.86 -9.95 3.72
N SER A 281 19.22 -8.94 4.52
CA SER A 281 20.53 -8.27 4.45
C SER A 281 21.09 -7.89 5.84
N THR A 282 20.40 -8.30 6.90
CA THR A 282 20.66 -7.91 8.28
C THR A 282 20.29 -9.09 9.19
N VAL A 283 21.08 -9.33 10.21
CA VAL A 283 20.70 -10.17 11.34
C VAL A 283 20.25 -9.26 12.48
N MET A 284 19.14 -9.59 13.11
CA MET A 284 18.70 -8.93 14.34
C MET A 284 19.17 -9.79 15.52
N LEU A 285 20.04 -9.23 16.35
CA LEU A 285 20.45 -9.83 17.61
C LEU A 285 19.52 -9.32 18.70
N GLN A 286 18.78 -10.25 19.30
CA GLN A 286 17.87 -9.99 20.41
C GLN A 286 18.51 -10.51 21.70
N ILE A 287 18.62 -9.65 22.71
CA ILE A 287 19.29 -9.94 23.98
C ILE A 287 18.30 -9.67 25.10
N ASP A 288 17.98 -10.68 25.90
CA ASP A 288 17.14 -10.49 27.08
C ASP A 288 18.00 -9.87 28.19
N LEU A 289 17.53 -8.78 28.79
CA LEU A 289 18.29 -8.04 29.81
C LEU A 289 17.80 -8.42 31.22
N PRO A 290 18.69 -8.72 32.19
CA PRO A 290 18.30 -9.19 33.52
C PRO A 290 17.49 -8.16 34.33
N GLN A 291 17.75 -6.87 34.09
CA GLN A 291 17.08 -5.76 34.79
C GLN A 291 15.77 -5.33 34.12
N GLY A 292 15.36 -6.00 33.03
CA GLY A 292 14.06 -5.77 32.41
C GLY A 292 12.95 -6.33 33.31
N HIS A 293 12.15 -5.45 33.89
CA HIS A 293 10.81 -5.85 34.33
C HIS A 293 10.03 -6.29 33.08
N ASP A 294 9.50 -7.51 33.11
CA ASP A 294 8.86 -8.19 31.99
C ASP A 294 9.79 -8.59 30.84
N THR A 295 9.23 -9.45 30.01
CA THR A 295 9.80 -10.20 28.88
C THR A 295 10.53 -9.39 27.79
N ARG A 296 10.87 -8.12 28.03
CA ARG A 296 11.50 -7.18 27.11
C ARG A 296 12.92 -7.58 26.74
N TYR A 297 13.33 -7.21 25.53
CA TYR A 297 14.66 -7.48 25.00
C TYR A 297 15.21 -6.27 24.25
N LEU A 298 16.54 -6.18 24.25
CA LEU A 298 17.32 -5.30 23.41
C LEU A 298 17.46 -5.91 22.01
N GLU A 299 17.15 -5.16 20.96
CA GLU A 299 17.32 -5.60 19.57
C GLU A 299 18.35 -4.71 18.86
N LEU A 300 19.40 -5.35 18.34
CA LEU A 300 20.47 -4.72 17.58
C LEU A 300 20.39 -5.17 16.11
N SER A 301 20.34 -4.20 15.20
CA SER A 301 20.35 -4.48 13.75
C SER A 301 21.79 -4.53 13.23
N MET A 302 22.18 -5.71 12.73
CA MET A 302 23.54 -6.00 12.29
C MET A 302 23.56 -6.39 10.81
N PRO A 303 23.87 -5.44 9.89
CA PRO A 303 23.97 -5.73 8.46
C PRO A 303 25.07 -6.76 8.16
N HIS A 304 24.79 -7.71 7.26
CA HIS A 304 25.74 -8.78 6.93
C HIS A 304 27.12 -8.23 6.48
N LYS A 305 27.10 -7.13 5.71
CA LYS A 305 28.31 -6.49 5.15
C LYS A 305 29.22 -5.86 6.21
N SER A 306 28.67 -5.41 7.34
CA SER A 306 29.41 -4.72 8.39
C SER A 306 29.43 -5.45 9.72
N PHE A 307 28.88 -6.67 9.77
CA PHE A 307 28.70 -7.45 10.98
C PHE A 307 30.00 -7.57 11.79
N LEU A 308 31.08 -8.10 11.20
CA LEU A 308 32.35 -8.32 11.90
C LEU A 308 32.96 -7.02 12.43
N LYS A 309 32.79 -5.91 11.70
CA LYS A 309 33.30 -4.61 12.13
C LYS A 309 32.54 -4.05 13.34
N ARG A 310 31.28 -4.44 13.51
CA ARG A 310 30.37 -3.94 14.55
C ARG A 310 30.20 -4.93 15.70
N ALA A 311 30.73 -6.16 15.59
CA ALA A 311 30.56 -7.18 16.62
C ALA A 311 31.17 -6.75 17.96
N GLY A 312 32.32 -6.06 17.94
CA GLY A 312 32.95 -5.52 19.15
C GLY A 312 32.12 -4.46 19.89
N ASP A 313 31.16 -3.84 19.21
CA ASP A 313 30.34 -2.74 19.73
C ASP A 313 29.03 -3.21 20.41
N VAL A 314 28.73 -4.51 20.33
CA VAL A 314 27.52 -5.11 20.93
C VAL A 314 27.53 -4.98 22.45
N LEU A 315 28.55 -5.50 23.13
CA LEU A 315 28.61 -5.47 24.59
C LEU A 315 28.71 -4.04 25.16
N PRO A 316 29.49 -3.12 24.56
CA PRO A 316 29.42 -1.70 24.91
C PRO A 316 28.01 -1.12 24.81
N THR A 317 27.27 -1.44 23.74
CA THR A 317 25.87 -1.00 23.58
C THR A 317 24.97 -1.59 24.66
N VAL A 318 25.13 -2.88 24.99
CA VAL A 318 24.36 -3.53 26.07
C VAL A 318 24.54 -2.80 27.39
N ARG A 319 25.78 -2.43 27.75
CA ARG A 319 26.08 -1.71 29.00
C ARG A 319 25.42 -0.34 29.08
N VAL A 320 25.46 0.43 27.98
CA VAL A 320 24.77 1.73 27.91
C VAL A 320 23.27 1.56 28.16
N VAL A 321 22.66 0.50 27.62
CA VAL A 321 21.24 0.22 27.82
C VAL A 321 20.95 -0.27 29.24
N GLU A 322 21.81 -1.07 29.85
CA GLU A 322 21.65 -1.45 31.27
C GLU A 322 21.73 -0.25 32.21
N GLU A 323 22.68 0.65 31.99
CA GLU A 323 22.80 1.90 32.76
C GLU A 323 21.59 2.81 32.56
N LEU A 324 21.04 2.88 31.35
CA LEU A 324 19.78 3.55 31.07
C LEU A 324 18.62 2.93 31.88
N LEU A 325 18.46 1.61 31.82
CA LEU A 325 17.38 0.90 32.49
C LEU A 325 17.48 0.99 34.02
N ALA A 326 18.68 1.08 34.58
CA ALA A 326 18.89 1.29 36.02
C ALA A 326 18.47 2.69 36.50
N ARG A 327 18.31 3.66 35.60
CA ARG A 327 18.01 5.07 35.92
C ARG A 327 16.61 5.50 35.52
N VAL A 328 16.00 4.83 34.55
CA VAL A 328 14.66 5.18 34.06
C VAL A 328 13.61 4.56 34.97
N GLU A 329 12.77 5.42 35.55
CA GLU A 329 11.65 5.00 36.39
C GLU A 329 10.35 4.79 35.60
N LEU A 330 10.22 5.42 34.42
CA LEU A 330 9.03 5.36 33.59
C LEU A 330 9.11 4.19 32.58
N PRO A 331 8.15 3.25 32.57
CA PRO A 331 8.17 2.16 31.60
C PRO A 331 8.12 2.68 30.16
N PHE A 332 9.01 2.16 29.31
CA PHE A 332 9.09 2.57 27.91
C PHE A 332 9.44 1.45 26.95
N LEU A 333 9.20 1.70 25.66
CA LEU A 333 9.76 0.98 24.52
C LEU A 333 10.48 1.95 23.59
N LEU A 334 11.48 1.46 22.87
CA LEU A 334 12.19 2.23 21.84
C LEU A 334 12.13 1.47 20.52
N GLY A 335 11.41 2.02 19.55
CA GLY A 335 11.02 1.31 18.33
C GLY A 335 11.12 2.16 17.07
N ASN A 336 10.47 1.67 16.02
CA ASN A 336 10.12 2.49 14.86
C ASN A 336 8.72 3.09 15.09
N ARG A 337 8.28 3.98 14.19
CA ARG A 337 6.90 4.47 14.14
C ARG A 337 5.91 3.39 13.66
N ASP A 338 5.80 2.30 14.40
CA ASP A 338 4.85 1.22 14.11
C ASP A 338 3.51 1.56 14.79
N GLY A 339 2.52 1.99 14.01
CA GLY A 339 1.14 2.22 14.49
C GLY A 339 0.88 3.55 15.21
N ALA A 340 1.91 4.34 15.52
CA ALA A 340 1.74 5.64 16.17
C ALA A 340 0.94 6.63 15.28
N PRO A 341 0.06 7.47 15.88
CA PRO A 341 -0.70 8.49 15.16
C PRO A 341 0.17 9.50 14.41
N GLU A 342 -0.46 10.37 13.62
CA GLU A 342 0.20 11.56 13.07
C GLU A 342 0.75 12.44 14.20
N TRP A 343 1.85 13.15 13.95
CA TRP A 343 2.45 14.00 14.99
C TRP A 343 1.52 15.17 15.31
N GLY A 344 1.41 15.50 16.58
CA GLY A 344 0.45 16.46 17.12
C GLY A 344 -0.97 15.90 17.28
N VAL A 345 -1.22 14.63 16.93
CA VAL A 345 -2.53 13.99 17.10
C VAL A 345 -2.55 13.15 18.37
N ILE A 346 -3.63 13.32 19.14
CA ILE A 346 -4.01 12.42 20.21
C ILE A 346 -5.16 11.54 19.69
N PHE A 347 -4.88 10.26 19.49
CA PHE A 347 -5.90 9.28 19.15
C PHE A 347 -6.58 8.80 20.43
N ARG A 348 -7.91 8.88 20.44
CA ARG A 348 -8.74 8.41 21.56
C ARG A 348 -9.66 7.32 21.06
N GLU A 349 -9.52 6.14 21.63
CA GLU A 349 -10.44 5.05 21.37
C GLU A 349 -11.78 5.31 22.07
N GLN A 350 -12.88 5.14 21.32
CA GLN A 350 -14.23 5.23 21.88
C GLN A 350 -14.57 3.93 22.59
N LEU A 351 -14.98 4.04 23.84
CA LEU A 351 -15.42 2.88 24.61
C LEU A 351 -16.77 2.39 24.08
N LEU A 352 -16.79 1.20 23.48
CA LEU A 352 -18.04 0.49 23.13
C LEU A 352 -18.45 -0.42 24.29
N ASP A 353 -19.73 -0.41 24.66
CA ASP A 353 -20.29 -1.18 25.79
C ASP A 353 -20.02 -2.69 25.71
N LEU A 354 -19.77 -3.22 24.50
CA LEU A 354 -19.50 -4.62 24.23
C LEU A 354 -18.18 -5.14 24.83
N TYR A 355 -17.29 -4.25 25.32
CA TYR A 355 -15.94 -4.62 25.74
C TYR A 355 -15.74 -4.85 27.24
N LEU A 356 -16.66 -4.40 28.10
CA LEU A 356 -16.56 -4.63 29.54
C LEU A 356 -17.39 -5.86 29.93
N ARG A 357 -16.73 -7.00 30.14
CA ARG A 357 -17.32 -8.16 30.82
C ARG A 357 -16.83 -8.20 32.26
N LEU A 358 -17.43 -7.35 33.10
CA LEU A 358 -17.26 -7.42 34.56
C LEU A 358 -18.52 -8.01 35.18
N ASP A 359 -18.38 -8.62 36.35
CA ASP A 359 -19.44 -9.41 36.98
C ASP A 359 -20.65 -8.57 37.42
N THR A 360 -20.51 -7.24 37.53
CA THR A 360 -21.57 -6.32 37.95
C THR A 360 -21.62 -5.03 37.11
N GLU A 361 -22.82 -4.46 36.97
CA GLU A 361 -23.00 -3.15 36.33
C GLU A 361 -22.24 -2.03 37.04
N GLU A 362 -22.16 -2.08 38.37
CA GLU A 362 -21.41 -1.12 39.18
C GLU A 362 -19.90 -1.18 38.88
N ALA A 363 -19.33 -2.37 38.76
CA ALA A 363 -17.92 -2.55 38.40
C ALA A 363 -17.65 -2.04 36.97
N MET A 364 -18.56 -2.32 36.04
CA MET A 364 -18.49 -1.74 34.69
C MET A 364 -18.53 -0.22 34.73
N ALA A 365 -19.47 0.38 35.44
CA ALA A 365 -19.59 1.83 35.54
C ALA A 365 -18.35 2.49 36.16
N ALA A 366 -17.79 1.90 37.23
CA ALA A 366 -16.56 2.38 37.86
C ALA A 366 -15.37 2.31 36.91
N GLU A 367 -15.21 1.20 36.17
CA GLU A 367 -14.12 1.05 35.21
C GLU A 367 -14.26 2.01 34.01
N ARG A 368 -15.48 2.22 33.51
CA ARG A 368 -15.77 3.26 32.51
C ARG A 368 -15.33 4.64 32.98
N ALA A 369 -15.75 5.01 34.20
CA ALA A 369 -15.41 6.31 34.78
C ALA A 369 -13.90 6.49 34.94
N ARG A 370 -13.19 5.44 35.38
CA ARG A 370 -11.73 5.41 35.49
C ARG A 370 -11.05 5.66 34.14
N ILE A 371 -11.45 4.93 33.10
CA ILE A 371 -10.87 5.06 31.75
C ILE A 371 -11.14 6.46 31.19
N ILE A 372 -12.39 6.92 31.23
CA ILE A 372 -12.77 8.24 30.68
C ILE A 372 -12.00 9.35 31.41
N SER A 373 -11.97 9.32 32.74
CA SER A 373 -11.25 10.32 33.53
C SER A 373 -9.75 10.29 33.28
N GLY A 374 -9.15 9.12 33.10
CA GLY A 374 -7.72 8.99 32.78
C GLY A 374 -7.39 9.50 31.38
N GLN A 375 -8.23 9.18 30.39
CA GLN A 375 -8.10 9.70 29.02
C GLN A 375 -8.17 11.23 29.01
N ASP A 376 -9.18 11.81 29.67
CA ASP A 376 -9.39 13.25 29.71
C ASP A 376 -8.19 13.97 30.35
N ALA A 377 -7.71 13.46 31.49
CA ALA A 377 -6.60 14.06 32.19
C ALA A 377 -5.27 13.96 31.44
N LEU A 378 -4.98 12.83 30.80
CA LEU A 378 -3.76 12.69 29.97
C LEU A 378 -3.83 13.51 28.69
N GLN A 379 -5.01 13.64 28.08
CA GLN A 379 -5.22 14.48 26.92
C GLN A 379 -4.94 15.96 27.22
N GLU A 380 -5.24 16.42 28.44
CA GLU A 380 -4.92 17.77 28.90
C GLU A 380 -3.44 17.92 29.30
N ALA A 381 -2.88 16.92 30.00
CA ALA A 381 -1.53 17.01 30.56
C ALA A 381 -0.41 16.87 29.52
N PHE A 382 -0.54 15.98 28.52
CA PHE A 382 0.54 15.73 27.55
C PHE A 382 0.96 16.98 26.76
N PRO A 383 0.03 17.81 26.21
CA PRO A 383 0.42 19.06 25.56
C PRO A 383 1.24 19.99 26.44
N GLU A 384 0.88 20.12 27.72
CA GLU A 384 1.59 20.98 28.67
C GLU A 384 2.99 20.44 28.97
N VAL A 385 3.11 19.15 29.29
CA VAL A 385 4.41 18.53 29.60
C VAL A 385 5.36 18.56 28.40
N MET A 386 4.83 18.32 27.20
CA MET A 386 5.64 18.31 25.99
C MET A 386 5.96 19.72 25.47
N ALA A 387 5.27 20.76 25.96
CA ALA A 387 5.55 22.13 25.57
C ALA A 387 6.97 22.53 25.98
N GLY A 388 7.74 23.05 25.03
CA GLY A 388 9.10 23.53 25.30
C GLY A 388 10.20 22.46 25.26
N MET A 389 9.87 21.17 25.16
CA MET A 389 10.87 20.11 25.02
C MET A 389 11.50 20.03 23.62
N GLY A 390 10.83 20.58 22.60
CA GLY A 390 11.35 20.63 21.22
C GLY A 390 11.24 19.32 20.44
N TYR A 391 10.49 18.33 20.93
CA TYR A 391 10.25 17.06 20.23
C TYR A 391 8.87 17.05 19.55
N GLU A 392 8.78 16.43 18.37
CA GLU A 392 7.48 16.02 17.81
C GLU A 392 6.93 14.85 18.62
N TRP A 393 5.63 14.85 18.88
CA TRP A 393 5.00 13.81 19.69
C TRP A 393 3.56 13.56 19.26
N SER A 394 3.01 12.41 19.65
CA SER A 394 1.61 12.02 19.49
C SER A 394 1.21 11.11 20.63
N ALA A 395 -0.07 10.82 20.83
CA ALA A 395 -0.48 9.91 21.89
C ALA A 395 -1.62 8.99 21.46
N ASP A 396 -1.60 7.75 21.95
CA ASP A 396 -2.71 6.81 21.88
C ASP A 396 -3.32 6.64 23.27
N LEU A 397 -4.64 6.83 23.37
CA LEU A 397 -5.43 6.67 24.59
C LEU A 397 -6.48 5.57 24.35
N PHE A 398 -6.09 4.33 24.60
CA PHE A 398 -6.91 3.14 24.40
C PHE A 398 -7.91 2.91 25.52
N CYS A 399 -8.94 2.14 25.23
CA CYS A 399 -9.76 1.47 26.23
C CYS A 399 -9.20 0.06 26.40
N SER A 400 -8.70 -0.31 27.59
CA SER A 400 -8.01 -1.58 27.84
C SER A 400 -8.66 -2.77 27.12
N TYR A 401 -7.93 -3.33 26.15
CA TYR A 401 -8.45 -4.27 25.17
C TYR A 401 -7.83 -5.65 25.42
N TYR A 402 -8.51 -6.49 26.21
CA TYR A 402 -8.49 -7.99 26.16
C TYR A 402 -8.07 -8.79 27.39
N ALA A 403 -7.63 -8.18 28.49
CA ALA A 403 -7.15 -8.94 29.66
C ALA A 403 -8.10 -10.06 30.18
N SER A 404 -9.41 -9.98 29.96
CA SER A 404 -10.38 -10.98 30.44
C SER A 404 -10.78 -12.09 29.46
N LEU A 405 -10.62 -11.92 28.13
CA LEU A 405 -11.16 -12.90 27.16
C LEU A 405 -10.15 -13.95 26.68
N TYR A 406 -8.85 -13.62 26.67
CA TYR A 406 -7.80 -14.55 26.28
C TYR A 406 -6.62 -14.39 27.23
N SER A 407 -6.67 -15.04 28.39
CA SER A 407 -5.65 -14.98 29.46
C SER A 407 -4.21 -15.34 29.03
N LYS A 408 -4.01 -15.79 27.79
CA LYS A 408 -2.71 -16.15 27.21
C LYS A 408 -2.04 -15.03 26.40
N TYR A 409 -2.76 -13.96 26.05
CA TYR A 409 -2.22 -12.82 25.30
C TYR A 409 -2.49 -11.54 26.09
N ARG A 410 -1.48 -11.06 26.83
CA ARG A 410 -1.46 -9.68 27.32
C ARG A 410 -0.58 -8.88 26.37
N SER A 411 -1.21 -8.06 25.54
CA SER A 411 -0.53 -7.02 24.78
C SER A 411 -0.03 -5.92 25.72
N GLU A 412 0.96 -5.13 25.32
CA GLU A 412 1.39 -3.98 26.12
C GLU A 412 0.25 -3.00 26.42
N SER A 413 -0.70 -2.84 25.49
CA SER A 413 -1.91 -2.04 25.66
C SER A 413 -2.89 -2.59 26.71
N ASP A 414 -2.79 -3.88 27.07
CA ASP A 414 -3.55 -4.43 28.20
C ASP A 414 -3.04 -3.95 29.55
N VAL A 415 -1.74 -3.64 29.64
CA VAL A 415 -1.08 -3.18 30.88
C VAL A 415 -1.03 -1.65 30.92
N TYR A 416 -0.80 -1.03 29.77
CA TYR A 416 -0.63 0.41 29.64
C TYR A 416 -1.60 0.95 28.59
N PRO A 417 -2.82 1.32 28.99
CA PRO A 417 -3.85 1.78 28.06
C PRO A 417 -3.54 3.16 27.45
N ALA A 418 -2.53 3.88 27.94
CA ALA A 418 -2.08 5.14 27.35
C ALA A 418 -0.61 5.08 26.96
N VAL A 419 -0.31 5.55 25.76
CA VAL A 419 1.05 5.60 25.20
C VAL A 419 1.35 6.99 24.67
N LEU A 420 2.41 7.62 25.17
CA LEU A 420 2.97 8.85 24.61
C LEU A 420 4.12 8.50 23.67
N HIS A 421 4.01 8.92 22.42
CA HIS A 421 5.02 8.71 21.38
C HIS A 421 5.85 9.98 21.23
N VAL A 422 7.17 9.85 21.39
CA VAL A 422 8.11 10.95 21.19
C VAL A 422 9.04 10.60 20.04
N GLN A 423 9.14 11.49 19.06
CA GLN A 423 10.07 11.32 17.93
C GLN A 423 11.50 11.42 18.44
N MET A 424 12.31 10.41 18.12
CA MET A 424 13.73 10.35 18.49
C MET A 424 14.60 10.39 17.23
N PRO A 425 15.93 10.63 17.37
CA PRO A 425 16.87 10.54 16.26
C PRO A 425 16.82 9.19 15.53
N GLU A 426 17.43 9.12 14.34
CA GLU A 426 17.55 7.89 13.55
C GLU A 426 16.22 7.20 13.20
N ARG A 427 15.14 8.00 13.06
CA ARG A 427 13.77 7.53 12.78
C ARG A 427 13.23 6.60 13.87
N LYS A 428 13.73 6.71 15.10
CA LYS A 428 13.22 5.99 16.25
C LYS A 428 12.04 6.73 16.86
N VAL A 429 11.23 5.98 17.61
CA VAL A 429 10.15 6.52 18.42
C VAL A 429 10.27 5.93 19.82
N LEU A 430 10.28 6.81 20.82
CA LEU A 430 10.19 6.45 22.22
C LEU A 430 8.71 6.36 22.59
N HIS A 431 8.28 5.23 23.12
CA HIS A 431 6.92 4.97 23.56
C HIS A 431 6.92 4.93 25.09
N LEU A 432 6.45 5.99 25.72
CA LEU A 432 6.29 6.06 27.18
C LEU A 432 4.93 5.48 27.54
N LEU A 433 4.89 4.58 28.51
CA LEU A 433 3.73 3.75 28.80
C LEU A 433 3.09 4.17 30.13
N PHE A 434 1.78 4.40 30.12
CA PHE A 434 1.03 4.92 31.27
C PHE A 434 -0.17 4.05 31.61
N ASP A 435 -0.45 3.94 32.89
CA ASP A 435 -1.74 3.49 33.40
C ASP A 435 -2.57 4.68 33.89
N TYR A 436 -3.88 4.62 33.68
CA TYR A 436 -4.81 5.70 34.03
C TYR A 436 -4.93 5.95 35.54
N THR A 437 -4.43 5.07 36.40
CA THR A 437 -4.44 5.27 37.87
C THR A 437 -3.15 5.86 38.41
N SER A 438 -2.00 5.56 37.80
CA SER A 438 -0.68 5.96 38.30
C SER A 438 0.00 7.05 37.46
N TYR A 439 -0.70 7.60 36.45
CA TYR A 439 -0.11 8.63 35.59
C TYR A 439 0.32 9.92 36.31
N PRO A 440 -0.34 10.42 37.39
CA PRO A 440 0.03 11.73 37.94
C PRO A 440 1.47 11.77 38.45
N GLN A 441 1.96 10.68 39.04
CA GLN A 441 3.37 10.59 39.48
C GLN A 441 4.33 10.42 38.29
N ALA A 442 3.85 9.87 37.17
CA ALA A 442 4.64 9.62 35.98
C ALA A 442 4.89 10.87 35.11
N LEU A 443 4.02 11.89 35.18
CA LEU A 443 4.14 13.09 34.34
C LEU A 443 5.49 13.82 34.54
N GLY A 444 5.94 13.96 35.78
CA GLY A 444 7.22 14.58 36.12
C GLY A 444 8.45 13.78 35.65
N LEU A 445 8.27 12.51 35.30
CA LEU A 445 9.33 11.61 34.83
C LEU A 445 9.48 11.62 33.30
N ILE A 446 8.55 12.24 32.57
CA ILE A 446 8.56 12.26 31.09
C ILE A 446 9.84 12.90 30.56
N GLN A 447 10.11 14.15 30.92
CA GLN A 447 11.28 14.87 30.43
C GLN A 447 12.60 14.18 30.81
N PRO A 448 12.86 13.83 32.09
CA PRO A 448 14.05 13.09 32.46
C PRO A 448 14.23 11.78 31.67
N THR A 449 13.14 11.04 31.43
CA THR A 449 13.20 9.79 30.66
C THR A 449 13.56 10.05 29.20
N VAL A 450 12.93 11.04 28.55
CA VAL A 450 13.24 11.40 27.16
C VAL A 450 14.71 11.79 27.01
N GLU A 451 15.23 12.61 27.93
CA GLU A 451 16.63 13.05 27.91
C GLU A 451 17.61 11.89 28.16
N LEU A 452 17.31 11.00 29.12
CA LEU A 452 18.12 9.81 29.37
C LEU A 452 18.17 8.88 28.17
N VAL A 453 17.02 8.63 27.52
CA VAL A 453 16.97 7.79 26.32
C VAL A 453 17.72 8.45 25.17
N ALA A 454 17.56 9.76 24.96
CA ALA A 454 18.29 10.50 23.93
C ALA A 454 19.80 10.41 24.13
N GLN A 455 20.27 10.57 25.38
CA GLN A 455 21.68 10.44 25.73
C GLN A 455 22.20 9.02 25.50
N ALA A 456 21.47 8.00 25.95
CA ALA A 456 21.83 6.60 25.72
C ALA A 456 21.89 6.26 24.23
N MET A 457 21.00 6.83 23.40
CA MET A 457 21.07 6.67 21.95
C MET A 457 22.32 7.33 21.33
N ALA A 458 22.78 8.45 21.89
CA ALA A 458 23.99 9.13 21.43
C ALA A 458 25.28 8.39 21.86
N ASP A 459 25.28 7.82 23.07
CA ASP A 459 26.44 7.12 23.64
C ASP A 459 26.58 5.68 23.14
N ALA A 460 25.48 5.05 22.74
CA ALA A 460 25.47 3.69 22.22
C ALA A 460 26.25 3.60 20.89
N PRO A 461 27.28 2.75 20.81
CA PRO A 461 28.01 2.55 19.55
C PRO A 461 27.17 1.94 18.42
N LEU A 462 26.08 1.24 18.78
CA LEU A 462 25.14 0.67 17.83
C LEU A 462 23.73 1.24 18.03
N PRO A 463 23.02 1.60 16.95
CA PRO A 463 21.58 1.81 17.00
C PRO A 463 20.86 0.59 17.57
N PHE A 464 20.00 0.83 18.55
CA PHE A 464 19.25 -0.21 19.23
C PHE A 464 17.75 0.03 19.19
N LYS A 465 17.01 -0.98 19.64
CA LYS A 465 15.59 -0.93 19.97
C LYS A 465 15.38 -1.65 21.28
N TYR A 466 14.39 -1.23 22.05
CA TYR A 466 13.98 -1.89 23.27
C TYR A 466 12.51 -2.27 23.14
N LYS A 467 12.22 -3.57 23.12
CA LYS A 467 10.94 -4.11 22.68
C LYS A 467 10.42 -5.17 23.62
N THR A 468 9.13 -5.44 23.52
CA THR A 468 8.49 -6.61 24.09
C THR A 468 8.45 -7.74 23.06
N PRO A 469 8.40 -9.03 23.47
CA PRO A 469 8.13 -10.13 22.57
C PRO A 469 6.70 -9.95 22.10
N ARG A 470 6.53 -9.54 20.83
CA ARG A 470 5.21 -9.64 20.20
C ARG A 470 4.79 -11.11 20.29
N GLY A 471 3.64 -11.36 20.92
CA GLY A 471 2.92 -12.63 20.85
C GLY A 471 2.46 -12.96 19.43
#